data_AF-A0A963JX04-F1
#
_entry.id   AF-A0A963JX04-F1
#
_cell.length_a   1.000
_cell.length_b   1.000
_cell.length_c   1.000
_cell.angle_alpha   90.00
_cell.angle_beta   90.00
_cell.angle_gamma   90.00
#
_symmetry.space_group_name_H-M   'P 1'
#
loop_
_entity.id
_entity.type
_entity.pdbx_description
1 polymer ?
#
loop_
_entity_poly.entity_id
_entity_poly.type
_entity_poly.pdbx_seq_one_letter_code
_entity_poly.pdbx_strand_id
1 'polypeptide(L)'
;IEDWIHAGLPEATVDQFDSPDSTLQALNARRVDAYQADQSAIRWLMQTTPGRYLDLGRGWMPNSYASAVRQGDTIWLNWVNTVYREAMLGVDFDIMKASYKKWFGIDLETPRVGFPQEFS
;
A
#
# COMPACT_ATOMS: atom_id res chain seq x y z
N ILE A 1 14.90 7.14 -8.60
CA ILE A 1 13.51 6.71 -8.90
C ILE A 1 13.44 6.11 -10.30
N GLU A 2 13.99 6.78 -11.31
CA GLU A 2 14.04 6.26 -12.69
C GLU A 2 14.61 4.84 -12.81
N ASP A 3 15.77 4.56 -12.21
CA ASP A 3 16.35 3.20 -12.19
C ASP A 3 15.38 2.12 -11.66
N TRP A 4 14.51 2.49 -10.71
CA TRP A 4 13.51 1.57 -10.16
C TRP A 4 12.38 1.33 -11.16
N ILE A 5 11.94 2.36 -11.89
CA ILE A 5 10.96 2.22 -12.95
C ILE A 5 11.46 1.24 -14.01
N HIS A 6 12.73 1.37 -14.43
CA HIS A 6 13.33 0.48 -15.42
C HIS A 6 13.47 -0.96 -14.94
N ALA A 7 13.43 -1.23 -13.62
CA ALA A 7 13.37 -2.61 -13.11
C ALA A 7 12.05 -3.32 -13.47
N GLY A 8 10.94 -2.59 -13.56
CA GLY A 8 9.63 -3.12 -13.96
C GLY A 8 9.27 -2.88 -15.43
N LEU A 9 9.74 -1.76 -15.99
CA LEU A 9 9.46 -1.27 -17.34
C LEU A 9 10.76 -0.72 -17.98
N PRO A 10 11.66 -1.59 -18.48
CA PRO A 10 13.02 -1.20 -18.91
C PRO A 10 13.07 -0.13 -20.01
N GLU A 11 12.09 -0.12 -20.90
CA GLU A 11 12.05 0.77 -22.07
C GLU A 11 11.18 2.02 -21.83
N ALA A 12 10.71 2.24 -20.60
CA ALA A 12 9.87 3.40 -20.29
C ALA A 12 10.67 4.70 -20.34
N THR A 13 10.07 5.73 -20.94
CA THR A 13 10.50 7.12 -20.69
C THR A 13 9.88 7.59 -19.38
N VAL A 14 10.67 8.25 -18.53
CA VAL A 14 10.26 8.62 -17.17
C VAL A 14 10.16 10.13 -17.02
N ASP A 15 8.93 10.59 -16.74
CA ASP A 15 8.67 11.95 -16.29
C ASP A 15 8.51 11.98 -14.77
N GLN A 16 9.17 12.94 -14.12
CA GLN A 16 9.05 13.17 -12.68
C GLN A 16 8.15 14.38 -12.41
N PHE A 17 7.29 14.23 -11.41
CA PHE A 17 6.37 15.28 -10.94
C PHE A 17 6.61 15.52 -9.45
N ASP A 18 6.21 16.69 -8.97
CA ASP A 18 6.44 17.11 -7.58
C ASP A 18 5.65 16.27 -6.56
N SER A 19 4.56 15.63 -6.99
CA SER A 19 3.68 14.88 -6.11
C SER A 19 2.88 13.77 -6.83
N PRO A 20 2.46 12.73 -6.07
CA PRO A 20 1.58 11.68 -6.58
C PRO A 20 0.29 12.20 -7.25
N ASP A 21 -0.32 13.24 -6.69
CA ASP A 21 -1.55 13.83 -7.24
C ASP A 21 -1.30 14.54 -8.58
N SER A 22 -0.14 15.20 -8.75
CA SER A 22 0.23 15.84 -10.01
C SER A 22 0.46 14.80 -11.12
N THR A 23 1.11 13.68 -10.82
CA THR A 23 1.27 12.57 -11.77
C THR A 23 -0.08 11.98 -12.16
N LEU A 24 -0.99 11.79 -11.19
CA LEU A 24 -2.34 11.27 -11.47
C LEU A 24 -3.17 12.24 -12.32
N GLN A 25 -3.02 13.56 -12.12
CA GLN A 25 -3.62 14.57 -12.99
C GLN A 25 -3.05 14.48 -14.42
N ALA A 26 -1.74 14.30 -14.58
CA ALA A 26 -1.11 14.13 -15.88
C ALA A 26 -1.62 12.88 -16.62
N LEU A 27 -1.79 11.76 -15.92
CA LEU A 27 -2.39 10.54 -16.47
C LEU A 27 -3.83 10.81 -16.94
N ASN A 28 -4.64 11.44 -16.10
CA ASN A 28 -6.03 11.78 -16.45
C ASN A 28 -6.15 12.75 -17.62
N ALA A 29 -5.18 13.64 -17.79
CA ALA A 29 -5.06 14.56 -18.91
C ALA A 29 -4.42 13.93 -20.15
N ARG A 30 -4.06 12.64 -20.11
CA ARG A 30 -3.36 11.90 -21.17
C ARG A 30 -2.01 12.53 -21.57
N ARG A 31 -1.30 13.10 -20.60
CA ARG A 31 0.07 13.61 -20.78
C ARG A 31 1.12 12.52 -20.58
N VAL A 32 0.78 11.48 -19.82
CA VAL A 32 1.58 10.27 -19.62
C VAL A 32 0.70 9.05 -19.83
N ASP A 33 1.30 7.92 -20.20
CA ASP A 33 0.57 6.67 -20.47
C ASP A 33 0.31 5.84 -19.21
N ALA A 34 1.15 6.01 -18.18
CA ALA A 34 1.10 5.23 -16.95
C ALA A 34 1.42 6.09 -15.72
N TYR A 35 0.89 5.67 -14.57
CA TYR A 35 1.19 6.23 -13.27
C TYR A 35 1.88 5.18 -12.42
N GLN A 36 3.09 5.48 -11.92
CA GLN A 36 3.76 4.63 -10.96
C GLN A 36 3.43 5.08 -9.54
N ALA A 37 3.02 4.11 -8.72
CA ALA A 37 2.78 4.29 -7.30
C ALA A 37 2.92 2.95 -6.58
N ASP A 38 2.85 2.99 -5.25
CA ASP A 38 2.74 1.79 -4.45
C ASP A 38 1.48 0.99 -4.81
N GLN A 39 1.60 -0.34 -4.79
CA GLN A 39 0.49 -1.21 -5.21
C GLN A 39 -0.77 -1.05 -4.32
N SER A 40 -0.59 -0.65 -3.06
CA SER A 40 -1.70 -0.29 -2.16
C SER A 40 -2.47 0.93 -2.67
N ALA A 41 -1.78 1.97 -3.15
CA ALA A 41 -2.39 3.17 -3.72
C ALA A 41 -3.11 2.86 -5.05
N ILE A 42 -2.50 2.03 -5.91
CA ILE A 42 -3.13 1.56 -7.15
C ILE A 42 -4.44 0.80 -6.84
N ARG A 43 -4.41 -0.13 -5.89
CA ARG A 43 -5.62 -0.86 -5.46
C ARG A 43 -6.68 0.06 -4.89
N TRP A 44 -6.29 1.03 -4.07
CA TRP A 44 -7.21 2.03 -3.54
C TRP A 44 -7.87 2.85 -4.65
N LEU A 45 -7.12 3.29 -5.66
CA LEU A 45 -7.67 4.00 -6.83
C LEU A 45 -8.68 3.13 -7.57
N MET A 46 -8.35 1.86 -7.84
CA MET A 46 -9.25 0.93 -8.53
C MET A 46 -10.53 0.66 -7.73
N GLN A 47 -10.42 0.51 -6.40
CA GLN A 47 -11.56 0.27 -5.52
C GLN A 47 -12.47 1.50 -5.38
N THR A 48 -11.90 2.70 -5.32
CA THR A 48 -12.65 3.95 -5.15
C THR A 48 -13.17 4.53 -6.47
N THR A 49 -12.60 4.12 -7.61
CA THR A 49 -13.05 4.53 -8.96
C THR A 49 -13.17 3.34 -9.92
N PRO A 50 -14.18 2.46 -9.70
CA PRO A 50 -14.33 1.23 -10.47
C PRO A 50 -14.38 1.47 -11.99
N GLY A 51 -13.59 0.72 -12.74
CA GLY A 51 -13.54 0.77 -14.21
C GLY A 51 -12.77 1.95 -14.80
N ARG A 52 -12.24 2.88 -13.97
CA ARG A 52 -11.48 4.03 -14.47
C ARG A 52 -10.00 3.74 -14.69
N TYR A 53 -9.40 2.93 -13.82
CA TYR A 53 -7.99 2.58 -13.86
C TYR A 53 -7.81 1.07 -13.92
N LEU A 54 -6.66 0.63 -14.40
CA LEU A 54 -6.25 -0.76 -14.43
C LEU A 54 -4.81 -0.90 -13.91
N ASP A 55 -4.54 -1.99 -13.19
CA ASP A 55 -3.18 -2.38 -12.81
C ASP A 55 -2.51 -3.08 -14.00
N LEU A 56 -1.32 -2.63 -14.38
CA LEU A 56 -0.52 -3.23 -15.46
C LEU A 56 0.11 -4.58 -15.05
N GLY A 57 -0.01 -4.98 -13.78
CA GLY A 57 0.54 -6.24 -13.27
C GLY A 57 2.07 -6.21 -13.14
N ARG A 58 2.65 -5.01 -13.07
CA ARG A 58 4.11 -4.78 -13.02
C ARG A 58 4.48 -4.21 -11.65
N GLY A 59 4.82 -5.09 -10.71
CA GLY A 59 5.34 -4.72 -9.40
C GLY A 59 6.82 -5.09 -9.28
N TRP A 60 7.58 -4.26 -8.58
CA TRP A 60 8.97 -4.52 -8.18
C TRP A 60 9.18 -3.94 -6.78
N MET A 61 10.26 -4.35 -6.10
CA MET A 61 10.65 -3.84 -4.77
C MET A 61 9.54 -3.94 -3.70
N PRO A 62 9.43 -5.08 -3.00
CA PRO A 62 8.52 -5.18 -1.87
C PRO A 62 8.92 -4.15 -0.79
N ASN A 63 7.95 -3.31 -0.41
CA ASN A 63 8.12 -2.27 0.60
C ASN A 63 7.29 -2.60 1.85
N SER A 64 7.82 -2.22 3.00
CA SER A 64 7.11 -2.30 4.28
C SER A 64 6.76 -0.90 4.76
N TYR A 65 5.53 -0.71 5.23
CA TYR A 65 5.10 0.54 5.87
C TYR A 65 5.22 0.43 7.39
N ALA A 66 5.65 1.52 8.01
CA ALA A 66 5.71 1.67 9.46
C ALA A 66 5.42 3.11 9.86
N SER A 67 5.00 3.32 11.10
CA SER A 67 4.89 4.66 11.68
C SER A 67 6.25 5.12 12.17
N ALA A 68 6.77 6.19 11.56
CA ALA A 68 7.97 6.85 12.04
C ALA A 68 7.69 7.56 13.37
N VAL A 69 8.59 7.38 14.33
CA VAL A 69 8.52 8.02 15.66
C VAL A 69 9.81 8.79 15.93
N ARG A 70 9.78 9.66 16.95
CA ARG A 70 10.98 10.38 17.38
C ARG A 70 12.09 9.40 17.78
N GLN A 71 13.31 9.63 17.31
CA GLN A 71 14.46 8.83 17.70
C GLN A 71 14.66 8.83 19.22
N GLY A 72 14.87 7.64 19.79
CA GLY A 72 15.03 7.43 21.23
C GLY A 72 13.72 7.25 22.01
N ASP A 73 12.54 7.42 21.39
CA ASP A 73 11.26 7.25 22.08
C ASP A 73 10.75 5.81 22.00
N THR A 74 11.41 4.92 22.74
CA THR A 74 11.11 3.48 22.73
C THR A 74 9.74 3.16 23.35
N ILE A 75 9.29 3.95 24.33
CA ILE A 75 7.97 3.75 24.95
C ILE A 75 6.88 3.97 23.92
N TRP A 76 6.93 5.09 23.20
CA TRP A 76 5.96 5.39 22.15
C TRP A 76 6.03 4.37 21.01
N LEU A 77 7.24 4.02 20.55
CA LEU A 77 7.43 3.02 19.51
C LEU A 77 6.76 1.69 19.87
N ASN A 78 7.00 1.19 21.09
CA ASN A 78 6.45 -0.08 21.53
C ASN A 78 4.92 -0.02 21.66
N TRP A 79 4.37 1.10 22.13
CA TRP A 79 2.93 1.29 22.17
C TRP A 79 2.31 1.23 20.77
N VAL A 80 2.88 1.96 19.79
CA VAL A 80 2.41 1.94 18.39
C VAL A 80 2.49 0.52 17.79
N ASN A 81 3.59 -0.18 18.04
CA ASN A 81 3.77 -1.55 17.57
C ASN A 81 2.75 -2.52 18.18
N THR A 82 2.40 -2.36 19.47
CA THR A 82 1.35 -3.17 20.12
C THR A 82 -0.01 -2.91 19.47
N VAL A 83 -0.36 -1.65 19.21
CA VAL A 83 -1.62 -1.32 18.51
C VAL A 83 -1.71 -2.00 17.14
N TYR A 84 -0.63 -1.94 16.35
CA TYR A 84 -0.62 -2.63 15.05
C TYR A 84 -0.69 -4.13 15.19
N ARG A 85 0.00 -4.73 16.17
CA ARG A 85 -0.02 -6.17 16.40
C ARG A 85 -1.43 -6.67 16.73
N GLU A 86 -2.15 -5.98 17.62
CA GLU A 86 -3.53 -6.34 17.96
C GLU A 86 -4.47 -6.16 16.78
N ALA A 87 -4.33 -5.07 16.00
CA ALA A 87 -5.14 -4.84 14.81
C ALA A 87 -4.83 -5.83 13.68
N MET A 88 -3.61 -6.33 13.56
CA MET A 88 -3.21 -7.22 12.46
C MET A 88 -3.35 -8.70 12.80
N LEU A 89 -3.26 -9.09 14.06
CA LEU A 89 -3.15 -10.50 14.46
C LEU A 89 -4.02 -10.86 15.67
N GLY A 90 -4.54 -9.86 16.39
CA GLY A 90 -5.11 -10.02 17.72
C GLY A 90 -6.58 -9.66 17.81
N VAL A 91 -6.96 -9.09 18.95
CA VAL A 91 -8.38 -8.87 19.31
C VAL A 91 -9.07 -7.87 18.40
N ASP A 92 -8.33 -6.93 17.82
CA ASP A 92 -8.84 -5.85 16.98
C ASP A 92 -8.81 -6.18 15.48
N PHE A 93 -8.57 -7.44 15.10
CA PHE A 93 -8.43 -7.86 13.69
C PHE A 93 -9.60 -7.46 12.81
N ASP A 94 -10.82 -7.46 13.35
CA ASP A 94 -12.01 -7.10 12.59
C ASP A 94 -11.97 -5.66 12.06
N ILE A 95 -11.27 -4.75 12.75
CA ILE A 95 -11.06 -3.37 12.28
C ILE A 95 -10.17 -3.36 11.03
N MET A 96 -9.10 -4.15 11.04
CA MET A 96 -8.17 -4.27 9.91
C MET A 96 -8.85 -4.96 8.73
N LYS A 97 -9.57 -6.06 8.97
CA LYS A 97 -10.37 -6.77 7.97
C LYS A 97 -11.40 -5.87 7.29
N ALA A 98 -12.17 -5.12 8.07
CA ALA A 98 -13.14 -4.17 7.54
C ALA A 98 -12.47 -3.06 6.70
N SER A 99 -11.32 -2.57 7.15
CA SER A 99 -10.55 -1.55 6.42
C SER A 99 -10.01 -2.07 5.09
N TYR A 100 -9.45 -3.28 5.07
CA TYR A 100 -8.95 -3.90 3.84
C TYR A 100 -10.05 -4.13 2.81
N LYS A 101 -11.22 -4.60 3.27
CA LYS A 101 -12.38 -4.77 2.40
C LYS A 101 -12.85 -3.43 1.83
N LYS A 102 -12.98 -2.41 2.69
CA LYS A 102 -13.46 -1.08 2.28
C LYS A 102 -12.53 -0.42 1.28
N TRP A 103 -11.23 -0.38 1.57
CA TRP A 103 -10.28 0.46 0.83
C TRP A 103 -9.54 -0.27 -0.29
N PHE A 104 -9.43 -1.60 -0.21
CA PHE A 104 -8.68 -2.39 -1.19
C PHE A 104 -9.51 -3.52 -1.82
N GLY A 105 -10.74 -3.74 -1.37
CA GLY A 105 -11.58 -4.84 -1.86
C GLY A 105 -11.08 -6.23 -1.46
N ILE A 106 -10.19 -6.32 -0.46
CA ILE A 106 -9.57 -7.58 -0.03
C ILE A 106 -10.31 -8.11 1.20
N ASP A 107 -10.85 -9.33 1.09
CA ASP A 107 -11.35 -10.08 2.24
C ASP A 107 -10.18 -10.81 2.90
N LEU A 108 -9.82 -10.38 4.11
CA LEU A 108 -8.80 -11.06 4.91
C LEU A 108 -9.39 -12.27 5.64
N GLU A 109 -8.63 -13.37 5.64
CA GLU A 109 -8.95 -14.53 6.47
C GLU A 109 -8.76 -14.19 7.96
N THR A 110 -9.70 -14.60 8.79
CA THR A 110 -9.65 -14.32 10.21
C THR A 110 -8.62 -15.24 10.89
N PRO A 111 -7.68 -14.69 11.69
CA PRO A 111 -6.75 -15.44 12.51
C PRO A 111 -7.41 -16.58 13.29
N ARG A 112 -6.77 -17.76 13.27
CA ARG A 112 -7.20 -18.90 14.09
C ARG A 112 -7.05 -18.59 15.59
N VAL A 113 -8.17 -18.66 16.32
CA VAL A 113 -8.20 -18.47 17.77
C VAL A 113 -7.34 -19.51 18.48
N GLY A 114 -6.49 -19.06 19.42
CA GLY A 114 -5.63 -19.93 20.23
C GLY A 114 -4.42 -20.50 19.50
N PHE A 115 -4.10 -20.00 18.30
CA PHE A 115 -2.92 -20.40 17.53
C PHE A 115 -2.00 -19.19 17.29
N PRO A 116 -0.66 -19.32 17.46
CA PRO A 116 0.24 -18.20 17.21
C PRO A 116 0.28 -17.87 15.70
N GLN A 117 -0.11 -16.65 15.33
CA GLN A 117 -0.23 -16.25 13.92
C GLN A 117 1.12 -16.10 13.21
N GLU A 118 2.23 -16.01 13.92
CA GLU A 118 3.55 -16.05 13.30
C GLU A 118 3.85 -17.37 12.58
N PHE A 119 3.06 -18.43 12.85
CA PHE A 119 3.22 -19.77 12.27
C PHE A 119 1.99 -20.26 11.51
N SER A 120 1.00 -19.39 11.27
CA SER A 120 -0.22 -19.72 10.53
C SER A 120 0.00 -19.80 9.02
#